data_AF-A0A357B6T3-F1
#
_entry.id   AF-A0A357B6T3-F1
#
_cell.length_a   1.000
_cell.length_b   1.000
_cell.length_c   1.000
_cell.angle_alpha   90.00
_cell.angle_beta   90.00
_cell.angle_gamma   90.00
#
_symmetry.space_group_name_H-M   'P 1'
#
loop_
_entity.id
_entity.type
_entity.pdbx_description
1 polymer ?
#
loop_
_entity_poly.entity_id
_entity_poly.type
_entity_poly.pdbx_seq_one_letter_code
_entity_poly.pdbx_strand_id
1 'polypeptide(L)'
;MKTVCVFFALLCAVVGSATMVMGSTTEIELLESRLVDDPTNISLLMQLGELYHSLAVDGERDAVQKADEMFAEILRIDPGNAEALAWRGSIYTLKARDAWFPITKLVYVYRGIGIMRRAVELAPDDIAVRMVRANTSMALPGFFGQLNTAIRDLEHLLALHEEDPEGFSNAVLADIYLALGKAREKAGDDKGARECWQKVISLVPGSDEAKEAMELLQGL
;
A
#
# COMPACT_ATOMS: atom_id res chain seq x y z
N MET A 1 -24.10 39.80 -23.10
CA MET A 1 -24.64 39.27 -21.84
C MET A 1 -24.44 37.76 -21.86
N LYS A 2 -23.40 37.29 -21.13
CA LYS A 2 -23.12 35.90 -20.66
C LYS A 2 -22.95 34.79 -21.73
N THR A 3 -22.01 33.84 -21.68
CA THR A 3 -20.73 33.59 -20.99
C THR A 3 -20.12 32.45 -21.81
N VAL A 4 -18.86 32.57 -22.22
CA VAL A 4 -18.12 31.51 -22.93
C VAL A 4 -17.62 30.49 -21.89
N CYS A 5 -17.99 29.22 -22.03
CA CYS A 5 -17.41 28.12 -21.26
C CYS A 5 -15.95 27.89 -21.72
N VAL A 6 -15.01 28.21 -20.85
CA VAL A 6 -13.60 27.83 -20.98
C VAL A 6 -13.47 26.40 -20.44
N PHE A 7 -13.39 25.42 -21.35
CA PHE A 7 -12.76 24.14 -21.08
C PHE A 7 -11.27 24.31 -21.35
N PHE A 8 -10.47 24.45 -20.30
CA PHE A 8 -9.02 24.43 -20.39
C PHE A 8 -8.43 23.72 -19.16
N ALA A 9 -7.37 22.95 -19.42
CA ALA A 9 -6.50 22.24 -18.47
C ALA A 9 -6.99 20.87 -17.96
N LEU A 10 -6.59 19.80 -18.67
CA LEU A 10 -5.74 18.73 -18.12
C LEU A 10 -5.34 17.77 -19.26
N LEU A 11 -4.37 18.20 -20.05
CA LEU A 11 -3.65 17.35 -21.00
C LEU A 11 -2.17 17.42 -20.64
N CYS A 12 -1.77 16.78 -19.54
CA CYS A 12 -0.38 16.48 -19.17
C CYS A 12 -0.37 15.43 -18.05
N ALA A 13 -0.70 14.17 -18.37
CA ALA A 13 -0.40 13.02 -17.50
C ALA A 13 -0.31 11.67 -18.25
N VAL A 14 -0.50 11.62 -19.57
CA VAL A 14 -0.56 10.32 -20.29
C VAL A 14 0.83 9.79 -20.68
N VAL A 15 1.87 10.62 -20.64
CA VAL A 15 3.21 10.19 -21.09
C VAL A 15 4.02 9.53 -19.96
N GLY A 16 3.78 9.89 -18.69
CA GLY A 16 4.43 9.26 -17.55
C GLY A 16 3.88 7.87 -17.20
N SER A 17 2.57 7.68 -17.37
CA SER A 17 1.92 6.39 -17.09
C SER A 17 2.25 5.32 -18.12
N ALA A 18 2.34 5.65 -19.42
CA ALA A 18 2.58 4.67 -20.47
C ALA A 18 3.96 3.99 -20.36
N THR A 19 5.02 4.72 -20.02
CA THR A 19 6.37 4.15 -19.84
C THR A 19 6.49 3.30 -18.58
N MET A 20 5.82 3.69 -17.49
CA MET A 20 5.78 2.93 -16.24
C MET A 20 4.97 1.63 -16.40
N VAL A 21 3.83 1.71 -17.08
CA VAL A 21 2.95 0.57 -17.39
C VAL A 21 3.59 -0.41 -18.37
N MET A 22 4.35 0.06 -19.37
CA MET A 22 5.10 -0.84 -20.26
C MET A 22 6.24 -1.57 -19.53
N GLY A 23 6.89 -0.89 -18.56
CA GLY A 23 7.93 -1.50 -17.72
C GLY A 23 7.38 -2.63 -16.84
N SER A 24 6.27 -2.37 -16.14
CA SER A 24 5.64 -3.37 -15.26
C SER A 24 5.05 -4.56 -16.02
N THR A 25 4.51 -4.34 -17.23
CA THR A 25 3.99 -5.44 -18.07
C THR A 25 5.11 -6.41 -18.47
N THR A 26 6.27 -5.88 -18.87
CA THR A 26 7.43 -6.71 -19.26
C THR A 26 7.99 -7.51 -18.07
N GLU A 27 7.98 -6.91 -16.89
CA GLU A 27 8.42 -7.57 -15.65
C GLU A 27 7.48 -8.69 -15.23
N ILE A 28 6.17 -8.46 -15.29
CA ILE A 28 5.15 -9.49 -15.01
C ILE A 28 5.32 -10.70 -15.92
N GLU A 29 5.45 -10.49 -17.25
CA GLU A 29 5.65 -11.57 -18.21
C GLU A 29 6.91 -12.40 -17.92
N LEU A 30 8.00 -11.73 -17.52
CA LEU A 30 9.24 -12.38 -17.14
C LEU A 30 9.06 -13.23 -15.86
N LEU A 31 8.41 -12.69 -14.84
CA LEU A 31 8.16 -13.40 -13.58
C LEU A 31 7.22 -14.59 -13.79
N GLU A 32 6.16 -14.43 -14.58
CA GLU A 32 5.26 -15.51 -14.94
C GLU A 32 6.00 -16.65 -15.66
N SER A 33 6.85 -16.32 -16.63
CA SER A 33 7.68 -17.29 -17.34
C SER A 33 8.59 -18.07 -16.39
N ARG A 34 9.27 -17.39 -15.45
CA ARG A 34 10.13 -18.04 -14.45
C ARG A 34 9.34 -18.91 -13.47
N LEU A 35 8.10 -18.52 -13.16
CA LEU A 35 7.23 -19.27 -12.27
C LEU A 35 6.71 -20.56 -12.94
N VAL A 36 6.65 -20.63 -14.27
CA VAL A 36 6.37 -21.90 -14.98
C VAL A 36 7.42 -22.96 -14.66
N ASP A 37 8.69 -22.55 -14.58
CA ASP A 37 9.81 -23.47 -14.31
C ASP A 37 9.91 -23.84 -12.81
N ASP A 38 9.50 -22.95 -11.91
CA ASP A 38 9.51 -23.16 -10.46
C ASP A 38 8.23 -22.60 -9.79
N PRO A 39 7.10 -23.32 -9.89
CA PRO A 39 5.79 -22.82 -9.47
C PRO A 39 5.64 -22.63 -7.96
N THR A 40 6.58 -23.15 -7.18
CA THR A 40 6.59 -23.06 -5.71
C THR A 40 7.58 -22.04 -5.17
N ASN A 41 8.20 -21.25 -6.06
CA ASN A 41 9.15 -20.23 -5.64
C ASN A 41 8.46 -19.08 -4.91
N ILE A 42 8.51 -19.10 -3.57
CA ILE A 42 7.87 -18.08 -2.72
C ILE A 42 8.33 -16.66 -3.09
N SER A 43 9.61 -16.47 -3.44
CA SER A 43 10.12 -15.14 -3.79
C SER A 43 9.53 -14.62 -5.10
N LEU A 44 9.36 -15.47 -6.11
CA LEU A 44 8.71 -15.09 -7.37
C LEU A 44 7.22 -14.86 -7.18
N LEU A 45 6.55 -15.73 -6.40
CA LEU A 45 5.15 -15.57 -6.04
C LEU A 45 4.92 -14.24 -5.30
N MET A 46 5.81 -13.86 -4.38
CA MET A 46 5.68 -12.61 -3.64
C MET A 46 5.80 -11.40 -4.57
N GLN A 47 6.87 -11.34 -5.38
CA GLN A 47 7.09 -10.26 -6.35
C GLN A 47 5.90 -10.12 -7.31
N LEU A 48 5.43 -11.23 -7.87
CA LEU A 48 4.31 -11.21 -8.81
C LEU A 48 2.99 -10.85 -8.11
N GLY A 49 2.79 -11.30 -6.88
CA GLY A 49 1.64 -10.95 -6.06
C GLY A 49 1.57 -9.45 -5.75
N GLU A 50 2.71 -8.84 -5.42
CA GLU A 50 2.83 -7.39 -5.16
C GLU A 50 2.59 -6.56 -6.41
N LEU A 51 3.13 -6.96 -7.56
CA LEU A 51 2.87 -6.29 -8.84
C LEU A 51 1.39 -6.36 -9.23
N TYR A 52 0.77 -7.53 -9.08
CA TYR A 52 -0.67 -7.67 -9.29
C TYR A 52 -1.50 -6.90 -8.26
N HIS A 53 -1.05 -6.81 -7.01
CA HIS A 53 -1.68 -5.96 -6.01
C HIS A 53 -1.64 -4.48 -6.42
N SER A 54 -0.49 -3.99 -6.89
CA SER A 54 -0.35 -2.61 -7.37
C SER A 54 -1.31 -2.31 -8.52
N LEU A 55 -1.36 -3.17 -9.54
CA LEU A 55 -2.33 -3.03 -10.64
C LEU A 55 -3.78 -3.07 -10.13
N ALA A 56 -4.06 -3.94 -9.16
CA ALA A 56 -5.37 -4.04 -8.56
C ALA A 56 -5.76 -2.76 -7.81
N VAL A 57 -4.83 -2.10 -7.12
CA VAL A 57 -5.04 -0.79 -6.48
C VAL A 57 -5.36 0.28 -7.53
N ASP A 58 -4.66 0.28 -8.65
CA ASP A 58 -4.85 1.22 -9.78
C ASP A 58 -6.18 1.02 -10.52
N GLY A 59 -6.88 -0.09 -10.27
CA GLY A 59 -8.24 -0.34 -10.73
C GLY A 59 -8.39 -1.53 -11.68
N GLU A 60 -7.29 -2.24 -11.98
CA GLU A 60 -7.31 -3.45 -12.81
C GLU A 60 -7.95 -4.60 -12.04
N ARG A 61 -9.25 -4.81 -12.25
CA ARG A 61 -10.05 -5.77 -11.46
C ARG A 61 -9.57 -7.21 -11.61
N ASP A 62 -9.08 -7.59 -12.78
CA ASP A 62 -8.58 -8.95 -13.02
C ASP A 62 -7.30 -9.22 -12.21
N ALA A 63 -6.53 -8.18 -11.88
CA ALA A 63 -5.32 -8.31 -11.07
C ALA A 63 -5.62 -8.67 -9.60
N VAL A 64 -6.83 -8.36 -9.09
CA VAL A 64 -7.25 -8.77 -7.72
C VAL A 64 -7.22 -10.29 -7.56
N GLN A 65 -7.73 -11.01 -8.57
CA GLN A 65 -7.79 -12.46 -8.52
C GLN A 65 -6.38 -13.06 -8.68
N LYS A 66 -5.60 -12.55 -9.62
CA LYS A 66 -4.21 -12.97 -9.84
C LYS A 66 -3.34 -12.79 -8.59
N ALA A 67 -3.45 -11.64 -7.91
CA ALA A 67 -2.76 -11.40 -6.65
C ALA A 67 -3.21 -12.37 -5.54
N ASP A 68 -4.53 -12.62 -5.38
CA ASP A 68 -5.02 -13.59 -4.38
C ASP A 68 -4.48 -15.00 -4.65
N GLU A 69 -4.33 -15.40 -5.92
CA GLU A 69 -3.76 -16.70 -6.29
C GLU A 69 -2.30 -16.82 -5.88
N MET A 70 -1.48 -15.79 -6.11
CA MET A 70 -0.07 -15.78 -5.71
C MET A 70 0.07 -15.91 -4.19
N PHE A 71 -0.63 -15.07 -3.42
CA PHE A 71 -0.56 -15.13 -1.96
C PHE A 71 -1.23 -16.39 -1.39
N ALA A 72 -2.27 -16.92 -2.04
CA ALA A 72 -2.87 -18.20 -1.64
C ALA A 72 -1.88 -19.36 -1.83
N GLU A 73 -1.08 -19.35 -2.90
CA GLU A 73 -0.07 -20.38 -3.14
C GLU A 73 1.08 -20.29 -2.15
N ILE A 74 1.56 -19.08 -1.84
CA ILE A 74 2.55 -18.89 -0.75
C ILE A 74 2.02 -19.47 0.55
N LEU A 75 0.78 -19.17 0.92
CA LEU A 75 0.17 -19.65 2.16
C LEU A 75 -0.18 -21.15 2.15
N ARG A 76 -0.22 -21.78 0.97
CA ARG A 76 -0.32 -23.24 0.84
C ARG A 76 1.03 -23.90 1.13
N ILE A 77 2.13 -23.28 0.69
CA ILE A 77 3.50 -23.77 0.87
C ILE A 77 3.99 -23.48 2.30
N ASP A 78 3.79 -22.24 2.76
CA ASP A 78 4.15 -21.74 4.08
C ASP A 78 2.94 -21.04 4.72
N PRO A 79 2.09 -21.77 5.46
CA PRO A 79 0.93 -21.20 6.15
C PRO A 79 1.27 -20.16 7.22
N GLY A 80 2.54 -20.08 7.65
CA GLY A 80 3.04 -19.13 8.64
C GLY A 80 3.55 -17.82 8.04
N ASN A 81 3.57 -17.68 6.71
CA ASN A 81 4.11 -16.51 6.05
C ASN A 81 3.28 -15.24 6.37
N ALA A 82 3.79 -14.43 7.31
CA ALA A 82 3.08 -13.26 7.82
C ALA A 82 2.88 -12.17 6.75
N GLU A 83 3.89 -11.94 5.92
CA GLU A 83 3.85 -10.95 4.84
C GLU A 83 2.78 -11.31 3.79
N ALA A 84 2.74 -12.55 3.33
CA ALA A 84 1.71 -13.02 2.41
C ALA A 84 0.30 -12.94 3.03
N LEU A 85 0.16 -13.17 4.35
CA LEU A 85 -1.10 -12.91 5.05
C LEU A 85 -1.46 -11.42 4.99
N ALA A 86 -0.53 -10.51 5.28
CA ALA A 86 -0.79 -9.08 5.25
C ALA A 86 -1.28 -8.63 3.86
N TRP A 87 -0.55 -9.00 2.81
CA TRP A 87 -0.92 -8.70 1.43
C TRP A 87 -2.27 -9.31 1.05
N ARG A 88 -2.50 -10.58 1.37
CA ARG A 88 -3.78 -11.22 1.09
C ARG A 88 -4.92 -10.54 1.83
N GLY A 89 -4.72 -10.10 3.07
CA GLY A 89 -5.69 -9.30 3.82
C GLY A 89 -6.04 -8.00 3.10
N SER A 90 -5.06 -7.33 2.49
CA SER A 90 -5.28 -6.18 1.61
C SER A 90 -6.11 -6.53 0.37
N ILE A 91 -5.81 -7.65 -0.30
CA ILE A 91 -6.58 -8.14 -1.45
C ILE A 91 -8.06 -8.39 -1.09
N TYR A 92 -8.36 -8.87 0.12
CA TYR A 92 -9.74 -9.00 0.56
C TYR A 92 -10.48 -7.65 0.63
N THR A 93 -9.80 -6.55 0.96
CA THR A 93 -10.42 -5.22 0.89
C THR A 93 -10.67 -4.74 -0.54
N LEU A 94 -9.81 -5.13 -1.49
CA LEU A 94 -10.04 -4.90 -2.93
C LEU A 94 -11.20 -5.74 -3.46
N LYS A 95 -11.35 -6.99 -3.02
CA LYS A 95 -12.55 -7.81 -3.31
C LYS A 95 -13.82 -7.14 -2.79
N ALA A 96 -13.75 -6.44 -1.65
CA ALA A 96 -14.89 -5.64 -1.16
C ALA A 96 -15.21 -4.44 -2.06
N ARG A 97 -14.19 -3.74 -2.59
CA ARG A 97 -14.38 -2.67 -3.58
C ARG A 97 -15.17 -3.19 -4.78
N ASP A 98 -14.79 -4.35 -5.30
CA ASP A 98 -15.34 -4.90 -6.55
C ASP A 98 -16.64 -5.70 -6.38
N ALA A 99 -16.97 -6.12 -5.17
CA ALA A 99 -18.21 -6.84 -4.88
C ALA A 99 -19.46 -5.98 -5.15
N TRP A 100 -20.46 -6.56 -5.82
CA TRP A 100 -21.72 -5.88 -6.13
C TRP A 100 -22.62 -5.70 -4.89
N PHE A 101 -22.75 -6.74 -4.07
CA PHE A 101 -23.69 -6.76 -2.95
C PHE A 101 -23.08 -6.12 -1.68
N PRO A 102 -23.77 -5.17 -1.02
CA PRO A 102 -23.25 -4.47 0.16
C PRO A 102 -22.82 -5.38 1.31
N ILE A 103 -23.59 -6.44 1.60
CA ILE A 103 -23.26 -7.40 2.66
C ILE A 103 -21.94 -8.12 2.35
N THR A 104 -21.74 -8.52 1.09
CA THR A 104 -20.50 -9.16 0.63
C THR A 104 -19.30 -8.22 0.79
N LYS A 105 -19.47 -6.91 0.53
CA LYS A 105 -18.41 -5.92 0.79
C LYS A 105 -17.99 -5.95 2.26
N LEU A 106 -18.96 -5.92 3.19
CA LEU A 106 -18.67 -5.95 4.63
C LEU A 106 -17.94 -7.23 5.05
N VAL A 107 -18.41 -8.39 4.56
CA VAL A 107 -17.75 -9.69 4.84
C VAL A 107 -16.30 -9.66 4.39
N TYR A 108 -16.03 -9.16 3.19
CA TYR A 108 -14.67 -9.08 2.66
C TYR A 108 -13.79 -8.09 3.44
N VAL A 109 -14.29 -6.91 3.80
CA VAL A 109 -13.52 -5.96 4.64
C VAL A 109 -13.16 -6.58 5.99
N TYR A 110 -14.14 -7.14 6.72
CA TYR A 110 -13.85 -7.72 8.04
C TYR A 110 -12.95 -8.94 7.97
N ARG A 111 -13.04 -9.74 6.90
CA ARG A 111 -12.10 -10.84 6.65
C ARG A 111 -10.69 -10.31 6.39
N GLY A 112 -10.54 -9.28 5.55
CA GLY A 112 -9.24 -8.65 5.30
C GLY A 112 -8.59 -8.11 6.57
N ILE A 113 -9.35 -7.37 7.38
CA ILE A 113 -8.90 -6.87 8.69
C ILE A 113 -8.46 -8.02 9.61
N GLY A 114 -9.24 -9.11 9.67
CA GLY A 114 -8.90 -10.29 10.47
C GLY A 114 -7.61 -10.97 10.02
N ILE A 115 -7.40 -11.10 8.70
CA ILE A 115 -6.19 -11.69 8.14
C ILE A 115 -4.95 -10.82 8.47
N MET A 116 -5.02 -9.50 8.26
CA MET A 116 -3.89 -8.60 8.57
C MET A 116 -3.61 -8.51 10.08
N ARG A 117 -4.63 -8.68 10.92
CA ARG A 117 -4.41 -8.83 12.37
C ARG A 117 -3.56 -10.07 12.65
N ARG A 118 -3.90 -11.21 12.04
CA ARG A 118 -3.16 -12.45 12.21
C ARG A 118 -1.71 -12.33 11.69
N ALA A 119 -1.49 -11.61 10.60
CA ALA A 119 -0.15 -11.31 10.10
C ALA A 119 0.72 -10.63 11.17
N VAL A 120 0.23 -9.57 11.80
CA VAL A 120 0.94 -8.86 12.88
C VAL A 120 1.09 -9.72 14.15
N GLU A 121 0.14 -10.62 14.46
CA GLU A 121 0.33 -11.57 15.56
C GLU A 121 1.49 -12.54 15.33
N LEU A 122 1.75 -12.90 14.06
CA LEU A 122 2.84 -13.81 13.69
C LEU A 122 4.19 -13.10 13.60
N ALA A 123 4.20 -11.89 13.07
CA ALA A 123 5.40 -11.08 12.88
C ALA A 123 5.13 -9.65 13.36
N PRO A 124 5.21 -9.41 14.69
CA PRO A 124 4.80 -8.14 15.29
C PRO A 124 5.72 -6.97 14.96
N ASP A 125 6.96 -7.21 14.56
CA ASP A 125 7.94 -6.15 14.28
C ASP A 125 8.34 -6.10 12.80
N ASP A 126 7.65 -6.88 11.96
CA ASP A 126 7.93 -6.93 10.53
C ASP A 126 7.42 -5.65 9.83
N ILE A 127 8.34 -4.99 9.14
CA ILE A 127 8.13 -3.70 8.48
C ILE A 127 7.07 -3.84 7.39
N ALA A 128 7.19 -4.83 6.51
CA ALA A 128 6.29 -5.02 5.38
C ALA A 128 4.86 -5.33 5.87
N VAL A 129 4.72 -6.23 6.84
CA VAL A 129 3.44 -6.59 7.45
C VAL A 129 2.70 -5.37 8.00
N ARG A 130 3.41 -4.51 8.75
CA ARG A 130 2.81 -3.30 9.33
C ARG A 130 2.51 -2.23 8.30
N MET A 131 3.40 -2.02 7.32
CA MET A 131 3.18 -1.07 6.23
C MET A 131 1.95 -1.44 5.41
N VAL A 132 1.81 -2.71 5.01
CA VAL A 132 0.64 -3.19 4.27
C VAL A 132 -0.64 -3.00 5.07
N ARG A 133 -0.63 -3.32 6.37
CA ARG A 133 -1.80 -3.13 7.24
C ARG A 133 -2.13 -1.65 7.42
N ALA A 134 -1.14 -0.78 7.60
CA ALA A 134 -1.33 0.64 7.76
C ALA A 134 -1.94 1.27 6.50
N ASN A 135 -1.33 1.03 5.34
CA ASN A 135 -1.81 1.56 4.05
C ASN A 135 -3.23 1.09 3.74
N THR A 136 -3.50 -0.21 3.91
CA THR A 136 -4.85 -0.76 3.73
C THR A 136 -5.85 -0.14 4.70
N SER A 137 -5.46 0.02 5.97
CA SER A 137 -6.32 0.61 7.01
C SER A 137 -6.67 2.07 6.74
N MET A 138 -5.72 2.85 6.19
CA MET A 138 -5.95 4.24 5.78
C MET A 138 -6.90 4.35 4.59
N ALA A 139 -6.86 3.39 3.65
CA ALA A 139 -7.73 3.37 2.48
C ALA A 139 -9.21 3.06 2.82
N LEU A 140 -9.46 2.44 3.97
CA LEU A 140 -10.83 2.10 4.38
C LEU A 140 -11.65 3.35 4.79
N PRO A 141 -12.99 3.32 4.56
CA PRO A 141 -13.89 4.34 5.08
C PRO A 141 -13.83 4.49 6.60
N GLY A 142 -13.96 5.73 7.09
CA GLY A 142 -13.76 6.06 8.51
C GLY A 142 -14.63 5.29 9.49
N PHE A 143 -15.85 4.88 9.09
CA PHE A 143 -16.76 4.11 9.94
C PHE A 143 -16.26 2.68 10.28
N PHE A 144 -15.21 2.19 9.62
CA PHE A 144 -14.53 0.94 10.01
C PHE A 144 -13.52 1.13 11.16
N GLY A 145 -13.22 2.37 11.55
CA GLY A 145 -12.36 2.69 12.69
C GLY A 145 -10.90 2.27 12.54
N GLN A 146 -10.41 2.04 11.31
CA GLN A 146 -9.06 1.50 11.07
C GLN A 146 -7.96 2.57 11.04
N LEU A 147 -8.29 3.87 11.01
CA LEU A 147 -7.28 4.94 10.99
C LEU A 147 -6.33 4.87 12.20
N ASN A 148 -6.86 4.61 13.40
CA ASN A 148 -6.04 4.43 14.61
C ASN A 148 -5.16 3.17 14.56
N THR A 149 -5.52 2.16 13.76
CA THR A 149 -4.64 1.00 13.52
C THR A 149 -3.45 1.41 12.67
N ALA A 150 -3.68 2.18 11.59
CA ALA A 150 -2.61 2.67 10.74
C ALA A 150 -1.61 3.55 11.51
N ILE A 151 -2.10 4.52 12.29
CA ILE A 151 -1.24 5.40 13.10
C ILE A 151 -0.38 4.57 14.06
N ARG A 152 -0.99 3.62 14.79
CA ARG A 152 -0.25 2.75 15.72
C ARG A 152 0.80 1.87 15.04
N ASP A 153 0.52 1.38 13.84
CA ASP A 153 1.51 0.59 13.09
C ASP A 153 2.72 1.43 12.70
N LEU A 154 2.49 2.63 12.19
CA LEU A 154 3.55 3.51 11.74
C LEU A 154 4.37 4.06 12.92
N GLU A 155 3.70 4.42 14.03
CA GLU A 155 4.39 4.82 15.26
C GLU A 155 5.19 3.67 15.88
N HIS A 156 4.70 2.43 15.80
CA HIS A 156 5.47 1.26 16.23
C HIS A 156 6.75 1.10 15.40
N LEU A 157 6.67 1.25 14.07
CA LEU A 157 7.86 1.16 13.21
C LEU A 157 8.87 2.28 13.51
N LEU A 158 8.41 3.50 13.81
CA LEU A 158 9.30 4.57 14.25
C LEU A 158 9.95 4.27 15.61
N ALA A 159 9.23 3.67 16.54
CA ALA A 159 9.80 3.24 17.82
C ALA A 159 10.87 2.15 17.63
N LEU A 160 10.63 1.18 16.73
CA LEU A 160 11.66 0.18 16.38
C LEU A 160 12.92 0.83 15.78
N HIS A 161 12.77 1.86 14.94
CA HIS A 161 13.91 2.62 14.43
C HIS A 161 14.67 3.36 15.54
N GLU A 162 13.99 3.89 16.56
CA GLU A 162 14.66 4.52 17.71
C GLU A 162 15.50 3.51 18.51
N GLU A 163 15.06 2.25 18.59
CA GLU A 163 15.78 1.16 19.25
C GLU A 163 16.93 0.60 18.40
N ASP A 164 16.74 0.50 17.08
CA ASP A 164 17.74 0.05 16.11
C ASP A 164 17.81 0.99 14.88
N PRO A 165 18.60 2.07 14.96
CA PRO A 165 18.72 3.02 13.86
C PRO A 165 19.27 2.44 12.56
N GLU A 166 20.10 1.39 12.62
CA GLU A 166 20.75 0.77 11.45
C GLU A 166 19.82 -0.21 10.73
N GLY A 167 18.77 -0.68 11.39
CA GLY A 167 17.76 -1.59 10.82
C GLY A 167 16.84 -0.94 9.76
N PHE A 168 16.90 0.39 9.60
CA PHE A 168 16.04 1.15 8.70
C PHE A 168 16.85 2.00 7.73
N SER A 169 16.55 1.90 6.43
CA SER A 169 17.09 2.83 5.45
C SER A 169 16.32 4.15 5.47
N ASN A 170 16.96 5.24 5.01
CA ASN A 170 16.28 6.53 4.86
C ASN A 170 15.04 6.45 3.95
N ALA A 171 15.05 5.58 2.94
CA ALA A 171 13.91 5.37 2.05
C ALA A 171 12.72 4.76 2.81
N VAL A 172 12.96 3.70 3.59
CA VAL A 172 11.91 3.08 4.42
C VAL A 172 11.37 4.07 5.46
N LEU A 173 12.24 4.85 6.10
CA LEU A 173 11.80 5.89 7.04
C LEU A 173 10.96 6.96 6.35
N ALA A 174 11.35 7.38 5.15
CA ALA A 174 10.60 8.33 4.36
C ALA A 174 9.18 7.81 4.06
N ASP A 175 9.03 6.55 3.67
CA ASP A 175 7.72 5.93 3.44
C ASP A 175 6.87 5.89 4.72
N ILE A 176 7.46 5.52 5.85
CA ILE A 176 6.77 5.49 7.15
C ILE A 176 6.30 6.91 7.53
N TYR A 177 7.17 7.92 7.45
CA TYR A 177 6.81 9.30 7.76
C TYR A 177 5.76 9.85 6.79
N LEU A 178 5.87 9.55 5.49
CA LEU A 178 4.90 9.99 4.49
C LEU A 178 3.51 9.42 4.78
N ALA A 179 3.43 8.12 5.04
CA ALA A 179 2.21 7.43 5.45
C ALA A 179 1.65 7.98 6.77
N LEU A 180 2.51 8.23 7.77
CA LEU A 180 2.08 8.73 9.07
C LEU A 180 1.53 10.15 8.96
N GLY A 181 2.15 10.99 8.14
CA GLY A 181 1.67 12.34 7.89
C GLY A 181 0.26 12.35 7.27
N LYS A 182 0.03 11.50 6.25
CA LYS A 182 -1.30 11.29 5.64
C LYS A 182 -2.32 10.78 6.68
N ALA A 183 -1.91 9.86 7.54
CA ALA A 183 -2.78 9.33 8.59
C ALA A 183 -3.17 10.40 9.63
N ARG A 184 -2.20 11.23 10.04
CA ARG A 184 -2.38 12.32 11.01
C ARG A 184 -3.25 13.45 10.45
N GLU A 185 -3.03 13.85 9.20
CA GLU A 185 -3.91 14.80 8.50
C GLU A 185 -5.35 14.29 8.48
N LYS A 186 -5.57 13.02 8.09
CA LYS A 186 -6.91 12.42 8.09
C LYS A 186 -7.54 12.35 9.49
N ALA A 187 -6.73 12.38 10.55
CA ALA A 187 -7.18 12.45 11.93
C ALA A 187 -7.38 13.89 12.45
N GLY A 188 -7.06 14.92 11.65
CA GLY A 188 -7.11 16.33 12.02
C GLY A 188 -5.90 16.82 12.80
N ASP A 189 -4.81 16.04 12.87
CA ASP A 189 -3.52 16.46 13.44
C ASP A 189 -2.62 17.06 12.35
N ASP A 190 -3.02 18.24 11.90
CA ASP A 190 -2.32 19.01 10.87
C ASP A 190 -0.88 19.37 11.25
N LYS A 191 -0.63 19.57 12.56
CA LYS A 191 0.71 19.87 13.07
C LYS A 191 1.61 18.65 12.93
N GLY A 192 1.16 17.50 13.42
CA GLY A 192 1.90 16.25 13.30
C GLY A 192 2.09 15.81 11.85
N ALA A 193 1.11 16.06 10.97
CA ALA A 193 1.24 15.80 9.54
C ALA A 193 2.39 16.60 8.92
N ARG A 194 2.44 17.92 9.17
CA ARG A 194 3.52 18.79 8.70
C ARG A 194 4.90 18.35 9.21
N GLU A 195 4.98 17.99 10.49
CA GLU A 195 6.24 17.49 11.09
C GLU A 195 6.73 16.22 10.38
N CYS A 196 5.83 15.28 10.08
CA CYS A 196 6.16 14.05 9.37
C CYS A 196 6.66 14.34 7.94
N TRP A 197 5.96 15.15 7.16
CA TRP A 197 6.37 15.45 5.78
C TRP A 197 7.66 16.26 5.69
N GLN A 198 7.93 17.12 6.68
CA GLN A 198 9.23 17.78 6.78
C GLN A 198 10.37 16.78 7.01
N LYS A 199 10.13 15.69 7.76
CA LYS A 199 11.10 14.60 7.93
C LYS A 199 11.36 13.87 6.62
N VAL A 200 10.33 13.57 5.83
CA VAL A 200 10.48 12.96 4.49
C VAL A 200 11.45 13.77 3.63
N ILE A 201 11.23 15.08 3.51
CA ILE A 201 12.07 15.99 2.72
C ILE A 201 13.53 15.99 3.20
N SER A 202 13.76 15.87 4.52
CA SER A 202 15.11 15.85 5.09
C SER A 202 15.85 14.53 4.89
N LEU A 203 15.13 13.41 4.90
CA LEU A 203 15.70 12.06 4.79
C LEU A 203 16.11 11.72 3.35
N VAL A 204 15.30 12.15 2.38
CA VAL A 204 15.44 11.78 0.96
C VAL A 204 15.28 12.98 0.04
N PRO A 205 16.13 14.02 0.14
CA PRO A 205 15.98 15.25 -0.63
C PRO A 205 16.01 14.99 -2.15
N GLY A 206 15.02 15.53 -2.88
CA GLY A 206 14.92 15.43 -4.34
C GLY A 206 14.28 14.14 -4.88
N SER A 207 13.98 13.19 -4.01
CA SER A 207 13.19 11.99 -4.32
C SER A 207 11.73 12.32 -4.69
N ASP A 208 10.99 11.35 -5.19
CA ASP A 208 9.58 11.51 -5.50
C ASP A 208 8.74 11.61 -4.22
N GLU A 209 9.12 10.89 -3.16
CA GLU A 209 8.51 10.98 -1.83
C GLU A 209 8.68 12.38 -1.24
N ALA A 210 9.86 13.00 -1.41
CA ALA A 210 10.10 14.37 -0.97
C ALA A 210 9.29 15.39 -1.78
N LYS A 211 9.09 15.18 -3.08
CA LYS A 211 8.22 16.04 -3.89
C LYS A 211 6.77 15.92 -3.45
N GLU A 212 6.28 14.70 -3.26
CA GLU A 212 4.93 14.46 -2.75
C GLU A 212 4.73 15.11 -1.38
N ALA A 213 5.68 14.95 -0.45
CA ALA A 213 5.64 15.61 0.85
C ALA A 213 5.58 17.14 0.73
N MET A 214 6.30 17.76 -0.22
CA MET A 214 6.21 19.20 -0.46
C MET A 214 4.85 19.63 -1.01
N GLU A 215 4.24 18.84 -1.90
CA GLU A 215 2.91 19.11 -2.43
C GLU A 215 1.85 19.03 -1.33
N LEU A 216 1.91 17.99 -0.49
CA LEU A 216 1.03 17.82 0.67
C LEU A 216 1.15 18.98 1.66
N LEU A 217 2.37 19.46 1.93
CA LEU A 217 2.60 20.64 2.79
C LEU A 217 1.97 21.93 2.23
N GLN A 218 1.84 22.07 0.91
CA GLN A 218 1.21 23.24 0.29
C GLN A 218 -0.32 23.21 0.37
N GLY A 219 -0.90 22.01 0.49
CA GLY A 219 -2.35 21.81 0.56
C GLY A 219 -2.97 21.99 1.95
N LEU A 220 -2.14 22.16 2.98
CA LEU A 220 -2.49 22.07 4.41
C LEU A 220 -2.33 23.42 5.14
#